data_AF-A0A954FJJ7-F1
#
_entry.id   AF-A0A954FJJ7-F1
#
_cell.length_a   1.000
_cell.length_b   1.000
_cell.length_c   1.000
_cell.angle_alpha   90.00
_cell.angle_beta   90.00
_cell.angle_gamma   90.00
#
_symmetry.space_group_name_H-M   'P 1'
#
loop_
_entity.id
_entity.type
_entity.pdbx_description
1 polymer ?
#
loop_
_entity_poly.entity_id
_entity_poly.type
_entity_poly.pdbx_seq_one_letter_code
_entity_poly.pdbx_strand_id
1 'polypeptide(L)'
;MKLLRLVADPLFALIRSWYAVDRIRASPSEGRLLGLRNGQTILIRGEPALVRSCTMRISNNDACLEYSLDYIGAHCTLTVPVPDTTRSISGQIACGDQVIPVFDDDIVMLTSEAAFRAAFVNSNHTHPDGRSSA
;
A
#
# COMPACT_ATOMS: atom_id res chain seq x y z
N MET A 1 -9.05 -0.84 -37.78
CA MET A 1 -9.55 -0.65 -36.39
C MET A 1 -8.73 -1.55 -35.47
N LYS A 2 -7.94 -0.96 -34.56
CA LYS A 2 -7.00 -1.65 -33.66
C LYS A 2 -7.75 -2.20 -32.44
N LEU A 3 -7.82 -3.51 -32.31
CA LEU A 3 -8.27 -4.23 -31.11
C LEU A 3 -7.01 -4.75 -30.39
N LEU A 4 -6.36 -3.90 -29.61
CA LEU A 4 -5.35 -4.32 -28.64
C LEU A 4 -6.10 -4.80 -27.39
N ARG A 5 -6.45 -6.09 -27.36
CA ARG A 5 -6.85 -6.75 -26.11
C ARG A 5 -5.61 -6.83 -25.24
N LEU A 6 -5.63 -6.12 -24.11
CA LEU A 6 -4.76 -6.33 -22.98
C LEU A 6 -4.87 -7.81 -22.56
N VAL A 7 -3.94 -8.63 -23.04
CA VAL A 7 -3.64 -9.89 -22.38
C VAL A 7 -2.79 -9.50 -21.19
N ALA A 8 -3.43 -9.35 -20.03
CA ALA A 8 -2.71 -9.22 -18.77
C ALA A 8 -1.76 -10.43 -18.66
N ASP A 9 -0.47 -10.14 -18.54
CA ASP A 9 0.61 -11.11 -18.66
C ASP A 9 0.36 -12.34 -17.76
N PRO A 10 0.30 -13.57 -18.29
CA PRO A 10 0.09 -14.76 -17.47
C PRO A 10 1.19 -14.92 -16.41
N LEU A 11 2.37 -14.34 -16.64
CA LEU A 11 3.45 -14.25 -15.66
C LEU A 11 3.05 -13.41 -14.44
N PHE A 12 2.41 -12.26 -14.64
CA PHE A 12 1.93 -11.40 -13.54
C PHE A 12 0.80 -12.07 -12.75
N ALA A 13 -0.10 -12.77 -13.45
CA ALA A 13 -1.15 -13.56 -12.79
C ALA A 13 -0.54 -14.72 -11.96
N LEU A 14 0.49 -15.39 -12.50
CA LEU A 14 1.20 -16.46 -11.81
C LEU A 14 1.94 -15.93 -10.58
N ILE A 15 2.67 -14.82 -10.70
CA ILE A 15 3.36 -14.17 -9.58
C ILE A 15 2.37 -13.74 -8.49
N ARG A 16 1.22 -13.14 -8.86
CA ARG A 16 0.15 -12.81 -7.90
C ARG A 16 -0.41 -14.03 -7.21
N SER A 17 -0.61 -15.14 -7.94
CA SER A 17 -1.15 -16.39 -7.37
C SER A 17 -0.16 -17.05 -6.40
N TRP A 18 1.13 -17.03 -6.71
CA TRP A 18 2.18 -17.55 -5.84
C TRP A 18 2.34 -16.67 -4.60
N TYR A 19 2.31 -15.35 -4.78
CA TYR A 19 2.32 -14.37 -3.70
C TYR A 19 1.11 -14.51 -2.75
N ALA A 20 -0.03 -14.95 -3.27
CA ALA A 20 -1.23 -15.21 -2.47
C ALA A 20 -1.16 -16.50 -1.65
N VAL A 21 -0.43 -17.51 -2.12
CA VAL A 21 -0.39 -18.86 -1.50
C VAL A 21 0.69 -18.99 -0.42
N ASP A 22 1.82 -18.29 -0.54
CA ASP A 22 2.97 -18.47 0.36
C ASP A 22 2.95 -17.54 1.60
N ARG A 23 1.83 -16.86 1.86
CA ARG A 23 1.59 -16.19 3.14
C ARG A 23 1.16 -17.23 4.18
N ILE A 24 2.12 -17.93 4.75
CA ILE A 24 1.96 -18.56 6.06
C ILE A 24 1.31 -17.52 6.99
N ARG A 25 0.11 -17.88 7.42
CA ARG A 25 -0.88 -17.11 8.15
C ARG A 25 -0.30 -16.50 9.42
N ALA A 26 0.24 -15.29 9.34
CA ALA A 26 0.21 -14.37 10.46
C ALA A 26 -1.17 -13.68 10.42
N SER A 27 -2.15 -14.29 11.10
CA SER A 27 -3.51 -13.76 11.38
C SER A 27 -4.25 -13.12 10.18
N PRO A 28 -5.04 -13.88 9.40
CA PRO A 28 -5.96 -13.32 8.41
C PRO A 28 -7.20 -12.64 9.05
N SER A 29 -7.25 -12.47 10.38
CA SER A 29 -8.43 -12.01 11.12
C SER A 29 -8.37 -10.56 11.58
N GLU A 30 -7.21 -9.91 11.51
CA GLU A 30 -7.03 -8.51 11.89
C GLU A 30 -6.42 -7.80 10.68
N GLY A 31 -7.18 -6.91 10.02
CA GLY A 31 -6.74 -6.31 8.76
C GLY A 31 -5.39 -5.63 8.87
N ARG A 32 -4.54 -5.80 7.85
CA ARG A 32 -3.17 -5.26 7.86
C ARG A 32 -3.16 -3.75 8.04
N LEU A 33 -4.15 -3.08 7.46
CA LEU A 33 -4.41 -1.66 7.61
C LEU A 33 -4.63 -1.23 9.06
N LEU A 34 -5.17 -2.09 9.93
CA LEU A 34 -5.38 -1.79 11.35
C LEU A 34 -4.13 -2.03 12.22
N GLY A 35 -3.21 -2.86 11.73
CA GLY A 35 -2.03 -3.33 12.47
C GLY A 35 -0.74 -2.55 12.21
N LEU A 36 -0.80 -1.45 11.46
CA LEU A 36 0.40 -0.69 11.10
C LEU A 36 1.03 0.01 12.31
N ARG A 37 2.38 -0.07 12.41
CA ARG A 37 3.16 0.48 13.52
C ARG A 37 3.96 1.71 13.10
N ASN A 38 4.21 2.63 14.04
CA ASN A 38 5.10 3.76 13.80
C ASN A 38 6.52 3.29 13.46
N GLY A 39 7.15 3.91 12.47
CA GLY A 39 8.44 3.50 11.91
C GLY A 39 8.37 2.28 11.00
N GLN A 40 7.20 1.64 10.86
CA GLN A 40 7.05 0.49 9.97
C GLN A 40 7.10 0.94 8.52
N THR A 41 7.79 0.14 7.72
CA THR A 41 7.86 0.35 6.29
C THR A 41 6.97 -0.63 5.56
N ILE A 42 6.19 -0.12 4.62
CA ILE A 42 5.19 -0.87 3.86
C ILE A 42 5.32 -0.57 2.38
N LEU A 43 4.83 -1.47 1.54
CA LEU A 43 4.54 -1.18 0.15
C LEU A 43 3.04 -1.03 0.00
N ILE A 44 2.62 0.03 -0.69
CA ILE A 44 1.24 0.31 -1.05
C ILE A 44 1.17 0.25 -2.57
N ARG A 45 0.54 -0.78 -3.11
CA ARG A 45 0.46 -1.04 -4.57
C ARG A 45 1.83 -1.10 -5.25
N GLY A 46 2.84 -1.58 -4.52
CA GLY A 46 4.23 -1.69 -4.98
C GLY A 46 5.11 -0.49 -4.65
N GLU A 47 4.51 0.63 -4.25
CA GLU A 47 5.25 1.85 -3.93
C GLU A 47 5.60 1.93 -2.44
N PRO A 48 6.84 2.32 -2.08
CA PRO A 48 7.27 2.41 -0.70
C PRO A 48 6.55 3.52 0.08
N ALA A 49 6.12 3.19 1.30
CA ALA A 49 5.60 4.11 2.29
C ALA A 49 6.22 3.85 3.67
N LEU A 50 6.50 4.93 4.40
CA LEU A 50 6.93 4.88 5.80
C LEU A 50 5.82 5.41 6.71
N VAL A 51 5.41 4.60 7.68
CA VAL A 51 4.43 5.00 8.70
C VAL A 51 5.13 5.88 9.74
N ARG A 52 4.73 7.15 9.83
CA ARG A 52 5.29 8.11 10.79
C ARG A 52 4.57 8.09 12.12
N SER A 53 3.24 8.12 12.08
CA SER A 53 2.41 8.07 13.27
C SER A 53 1.06 7.42 12.98
N CYS A 54 0.37 7.01 14.04
CA CYS A 54 -0.99 6.49 14.04
C CYS A 54 -1.77 7.21 15.13
N THR A 55 -2.95 7.71 14.81
CA THR A 55 -3.88 8.34 15.76
C THR A 55 -5.27 7.76 15.56
N MET A 56 -5.93 7.35 16.64
CA MET A 56 -7.32 6.95 16.59
C MET A 56 -8.21 8.19 16.73
N ARG A 57 -9.15 8.37 15.79
CA ARG A 57 -10.21 9.37 15.88
C ARG A 57 -11.54 8.68 16.05
N ILE A 58 -12.37 9.25 16.92
CA ILE A 58 -13.74 8.79 17.17
C ILE A 58 -14.66 9.98 16.88
N SER A 59 -15.62 9.78 16.00
CA SER A 59 -16.60 10.80 15.61
C SER A 59 -17.95 10.14 15.40
N ASN A 60 -19.01 10.66 16.04
CA ASN A 60 -20.38 10.17 15.86
C ASN A 60 -20.56 8.65 15.93
N ASN A 61 -19.87 8.01 16.89
CA ASN A 61 -19.88 6.55 17.10
C ASN A 61 -19.13 5.73 16.04
N ASP A 62 -18.49 6.37 15.07
CA ASP A 62 -17.55 5.74 14.14
C ASP A 62 -16.11 5.96 14.63
N ALA A 63 -15.32 4.89 14.64
CA ALA A 63 -13.89 4.94 14.92
C ALA A 63 -13.08 4.80 13.62
N CYS A 64 -12.04 5.61 13.46
CA CYS A 64 -11.06 5.47 12.39
C CYS A 64 -9.64 5.61 12.91
N LEU A 65 -8.71 4.93 12.26
CA LEU A 65 -7.28 5.10 12.44
C LEU A 65 -6.78 6.02 11.33
N GLU A 66 -6.10 7.09 11.71
CA GLU A 66 -5.39 7.97 10.81
C GLU A 66 -3.89 7.74 10.95
N TYR A 67 -3.28 7.31 9.85
CA TYR A 67 -1.86 7.14 9.73
C TYR A 67 -1.26 8.29 8.96
N SER A 68 -0.20 8.86 9.51
CA SER A 68 0.67 9.79 8.79
C SER A 68 1.73 8.98 8.05
N LEU A 69 1.84 9.18 6.74
CA LEU A 69 2.74 8.43 5.87
C LEU A 69 3.69 9.38 5.13
N ASP A 70 4.93 8.94 4.93
CA ASP A 70 5.74 9.43 3.83
C ASP A 70 5.58 8.45 2.66
N TYR A 71 4.86 8.87 1.62
CA TYR A 71 4.50 8.06 0.47
C TYR A 71 4.92 8.76 -0.82
N ILE A 72 5.74 8.11 -1.64
CA ILE A 72 6.26 8.68 -2.90
C ILE A 72 6.91 10.07 -2.68
N GLY A 73 7.66 10.21 -1.57
CA GLY A 73 8.34 11.46 -1.23
C GLY A 73 7.43 12.60 -0.78
N ALA A 74 6.12 12.37 -0.65
CA ALA A 74 5.16 13.33 -0.13
C ALA A 74 4.61 12.90 1.22
N HIS A 75 4.18 13.86 2.02
CA HIS A 75 3.46 13.60 3.25
C HIS A 75 1.98 13.34 2.95
N CYS A 76 1.48 12.18 3.34
CA CYS A 76 0.11 11.75 3.06
C CYS A 76 -0.57 11.23 4.33
N THR A 77 -1.89 11.19 4.30
CA THR A 77 -2.71 10.64 5.39
C THR A 77 -3.46 9.42 4.90
N LEU A 78 -3.26 8.27 5.53
CA LEU A 78 -4.06 7.07 5.33
C LEU A 78 -5.14 6.99 6.41
N THR A 79 -6.40 7.06 6.02
CA THR A 79 -7.55 6.89 6.92
C THR A 79 -8.14 5.51 6.74
N VAL A 80 -8.26 4.76 7.83
CA VAL A 80 -8.80 3.41 7.86
C VAL A 80 -9.98 3.38 8.84
N PRO A 81 -11.21 3.08 8.39
CA PRO A 81 -12.32 2.87 9.31
C PRO A 81 -12.05 1.61 10.13
N VAL A 82 -12.33 1.67 11.43
CA VAL A 82 -12.29 0.49 12.31
C VAL A 82 -13.67 -0.15 12.18
N PRO A 83 -13.80 -1.30 11.51
CA PRO A 83 -15.12 -1.88 11.30
C PRO A 83 -15.61 -2.55 12.58
N ASP A 84 -16.89 -2.37 12.89
CA ASP A 84 -17.57 -3.10 13.98
C ASP A 84 -17.83 -4.59 13.64
N THR A 85 -17.60 -5.01 12.39
CA THR A 85 -17.89 -6.36 11.87
C THR A 85 -16.82 -6.84 10.87
N THR A 86 -16.80 -8.13 10.54
CA THR A 86 -15.83 -8.84 9.67
C THR A 86 -15.87 -8.48 8.18
N ARG A 87 -16.14 -7.21 7.83
CA ARG A 87 -16.08 -6.73 6.44
C ARG A 87 -14.64 -6.51 6.01
N SER A 88 -14.42 -6.59 4.70
CA SER A 88 -13.14 -6.22 4.07
C SER A 88 -12.77 -4.80 4.48
N ILE A 89 -11.58 -4.64 5.08
CA ILE A 89 -11.08 -3.35 5.53
C ILE A 89 -10.49 -2.62 4.33
N SER A 90 -11.00 -1.42 4.09
CA SER A 90 -10.53 -0.51 3.04
C SER A 90 -10.21 0.85 3.64
N GLY A 91 -9.04 1.39 3.35
CA GLY A 91 -8.62 2.74 3.70
C GLY A 91 -8.58 3.69 2.51
N GLN A 92 -8.26 4.94 2.79
CA GLN A 92 -8.08 5.98 1.79
C GLN A 92 -6.81 6.77 2.10
N ILE A 93 -5.95 6.95 1.10
CA ILE A 93 -4.78 7.83 1.19
C ILE A 93 -5.13 9.18 0.59
N ALA A 94 -4.99 10.23 1.39
CA ALA A 94 -5.00 11.62 0.94
C ALA A 94 -3.56 12.12 0.76
N CYS A 95 -3.20 12.50 -0.47
CA CYS A 95 -1.92 13.11 -0.83
C CYS A 95 -2.19 14.42 -1.60
N GLY A 96 -2.16 15.56 -0.90
CA GLY A 96 -2.62 16.82 -1.47
C GLY A 96 -4.10 16.75 -1.84
N ASP A 97 -4.44 17.05 -3.10
CA ASP A 97 -5.82 16.99 -3.61
C ASP A 97 -6.24 15.60 -4.11
N GLN A 98 -5.33 14.61 -4.08
CA GLN A 98 -5.63 13.26 -4.55
C GLN A 98 -6.08 12.36 -3.40
N VAL A 99 -7.13 11.59 -3.65
CA VAL A 99 -7.63 10.54 -2.75
C VAL A 99 -7.53 9.19 -3.46
N ILE A 100 -6.77 8.27 -2.87
CA ILE A 100 -6.48 6.96 -3.45
C ILE A 100 -7.08 5.88 -2.53
N PRO A 101 -8.01 5.03 -3.01
CA PRO A 101 -8.50 3.91 -2.22
C PRO A 101 -7.42 2.84 -2.06
N VAL A 102 -7.33 2.24 -0.87
CA VAL A 102 -6.36 1.19 -0.53
C VAL A 102 -7.06 0.05 0.17
N PHE A 103 -6.82 -1.18 -0.27
CA PHE A 103 -7.33 -2.38 0.36
C PHE A 103 -6.22 -3.11 1.11
N ASP A 104 -6.57 -3.98 2.06
CA ASP A 104 -5.60 -4.80 2.80
C ASP A 104 -4.65 -5.60 1.89
N ASP A 105 -5.13 -6.02 0.72
CA ASP A 105 -4.36 -6.77 -0.27
C ASP A 105 -3.39 -5.92 -1.08
N ASP A 106 -3.56 -4.60 -1.07
CA ASP A 106 -2.62 -3.66 -1.67
C ASP A 106 -1.42 -3.38 -0.75
N ILE A 107 -1.47 -3.82 0.52
CA ILE A 107 -0.43 -3.59 1.52
C ILE A 107 0.46 -4.82 1.69
N VAL A 108 1.76 -4.55 1.59
CA VAL A 108 2.82 -5.48 1.96
C VAL A 108 3.64 -4.88 3.08
N MET A 109 3.70 -5.57 4.22
CA MET A 109 4.60 -5.18 5.30
C MET A 109 6.01 -5.66 4.99
N LEU A 110 6.98 -4.75 5.03
CA LEU A 110 8.39 -5.10 4.91
C LEU A 110 8.93 -5.41 6.30
N THR A 111 9.44 -6.62 6.49
CA THR A 111 9.94 -7.11 7.79
C THR A 111 11.39 -6.72 8.06
N SER A 112 12.07 -6.10 7.09
CA SER A 112 13.46 -5.66 7.24
C SER A 112 13.74 -4.36 6.50
N GLU A 113 14.66 -3.56 7.04
CA GLU A 113 15.16 -2.35 6.39
C GLU A 113 15.85 -2.66 5.06
N ALA A 114 16.49 -3.83 4.96
CA ALA A 114 17.10 -4.31 3.71
C ALA A 114 16.06 -4.50 2.59
N ALA A 115 14.88 -5.06 2.92
CA ALA A 115 13.79 -5.20 1.97
C ALA A 115 13.24 -3.84 1.52
N PHE A 116 13.20 -2.85 2.42
CA PHE A 116 12.83 -1.49 2.06
C PHE A 116 13.81 -0.83 1.10
N ARG A 117 15.11 -0.87 1.41
CA ARG A 117 16.13 -0.28 0.53
C ARG A 117 16.08 -0.90 -0.86
N ALA A 118 15.92 -2.22 -0.96
CA ALA A 118 15.76 -2.90 -2.24
C ALA A 118 14.52 -2.43 -3.03
N ALA A 119 13.39 -2.24 -2.35
CA ALA A 119 12.18 -1.73 -3.00
C ALA A 119 12.34 -0.27 -3.44
N PHE A 120 12.86 0.59 -2.57
CA PHE A 120 13.05 2.03 -2.82
C PHE A 120 14.03 2.31 -3.98
N VAL A 121 15.13 1.54 -4.05
CA VAL A 121 16.11 1.65 -5.14
C VAL A 121 15.50 1.25 -6.49
N ASN A 122 14.62 0.26 -6.52
CA ASN A 122 13.96 -0.19 -7.75
C ASN A 122 12.87 0.77 -8.24
N SER A 123 12.14 1.43 -7.34
CA SER A 123 11.13 2.45 -7.69
C SER A 123 11.77 3.75 -8.25
N ASN A 124 13.01 4.08 -7.87
CA ASN A 124 13.73 5.23 -8.44
C ASN A 124 14.32 4.96 -9.84
N HIS A 125 14.35 3.71 -10.30
CA HIS A 125 14.83 3.36 -11.64
C HIS A 125 13.72 3.20 -12.69
N THR A 126 12.46 3.39 -12.31
CA THR A 126 11.30 3.18 -13.20
C THR A 126 10.69 4.45 -13.79
N HIS A 127 11.49 5.52 -13.96
CA HIS A 127 11.17 6.60 -14.90
C HIS A 127 12.00 6.43 -16.19
N PRO A 128 11.42 5.91 -17.29
CA PRO A 128 12.05 5.97 -18.60
C PRO A 128 11.60 7.27 -19.29
N ASP A 129 12.01 8.43 -18.78
CA ASP A 129 11.97 9.65 -19.59
C ASP A 129 13.39 10.05 -19.96
N GLY A 130 13.84 9.37 -21.01
CA GLY A 130 14.90 9.86 -21.85
C GLY A 130 14.49 11.19 -22.48
N ARG A 131 15.11 12.27 -22.00
CA ARG A 131 15.51 13.39 -22.84
C ARG A 131 16.94 13.78 -22.51
N SER A 132 17.85 12.95 -23.00
CA SER A 132 19.15 13.44 -23.45
C SER A 132 18.96 13.99 -24.86
N SER A 133 19.07 15.30 -25.00
CA SER A 133 19.39 15.94 -26.26
C SER A 133 19.99 17.30 -25.94
N ALA A 134 21.30 17.35 -26.19
CA ALA A 134 22.11 18.45 -26.73
C ALA A 134 21.64 19.90 -26.54
#